data_AF-A0A255EMM8-F1
#
_entry.id   AF-A0A255EMM8-F1
#
_cell.length_a   1.000
_cell.length_b   1.000
_cell.length_c   1.000
_cell.angle_alpha   90.00
_cell.angle_beta   90.00
_cell.angle_gamma   90.00
#
_symmetry.space_group_name_H-M   'P 1'
#
loop_
_entity.id
_entity.type
_entity.pdbx_description
1 polymer ?
#
loop_
_entity_poly.entity_id
_entity_poly.type
_entity_poly.pdbx_seq_one_letter_code
_entity_poly.pdbx_strand_id
1 'polypeptide(L)'
;MATAAKRVLDLDAEDFDDIAEGHESVWAARLLQARFPRTPQDPERGALGTLVPLYELMLEVLDLRATRHEPLQVVVTAHLIGEYLVQLAMESWLGHAGDPQLMDTSVGEKWGTDDRSCPHPSALRATAKRSMHACSGDIVAYTAYLDRFHSRLGEAFAICAMNHETTGPGDRPDVGETCPHPCSWITDGELEVRRDLDARVRLAKMYQDSAVVALRHYAPVGHFFGVPSTTEISDAWLTTWQRLSQQWRDGSNPLLAEHMPAAPEATEALPGMSALVSAVAGRTIGPGTMIRDIGADIRAALEAA
;
A
#
# COMPACT_ATOMS: atom_id res chain seq x y z
N MET A 1 19.74 8.87 17.98
CA MET A 1 19.31 7.46 17.80
C MET A 1 17.98 7.12 18.49
N ALA A 2 17.79 7.30 19.81
CA ALA A 2 16.47 7.05 20.43
C ALA A 2 15.32 7.92 19.85
N THR A 3 15.61 9.19 19.53
CA THR A 3 14.69 10.08 18.80
C THR A 3 14.40 9.60 17.37
N ALA A 4 15.38 8.99 16.70
CA ALA A 4 15.21 8.42 15.36
C ALA A 4 14.22 7.25 15.39
N ALA A 5 14.40 6.29 16.32
CA ALA A 5 13.46 5.18 16.48
C ALA A 5 12.02 5.64 16.73
N LYS A 6 11.83 6.71 17.52
CA LYS A 6 10.51 7.29 17.78
C LYS A 6 9.88 7.90 16.53
N ARG A 7 10.63 8.71 15.76
CA ARG A 7 10.11 9.33 14.52
C ARG A 7 9.81 8.28 13.44
N VAL A 8 10.64 7.24 13.30
CA VAL A 8 10.37 6.12 12.39
C VAL A 8 9.11 5.35 12.81
N LEU A 9 8.90 5.12 14.12
CA LEU A 9 7.68 4.49 14.63
C LEU A 9 6.42 5.30 14.31
N ASP A 10 6.52 6.62 14.27
CA ASP A 10 5.41 7.52 13.95
C ASP A 10 5.05 7.49 12.44
N LEU A 11 5.83 6.77 11.62
CA LEU A 11 5.64 6.62 10.16
C LEU A 11 5.53 7.97 9.43
N ASP A 12 6.18 9.00 9.96
CA ASP A 12 6.23 10.31 9.33
C ASP A 12 7.29 10.29 8.23
N ALA A 13 6.87 9.98 7.00
CA ALA A 13 7.75 9.82 5.85
C ALA A 13 8.47 11.13 5.47
N GLU A 14 7.94 12.30 5.87
CA GLU A 14 8.60 13.60 5.63
C GLU A 14 9.92 13.71 6.41
N ASP A 15 10.06 12.97 7.50
CA ASP A 15 11.20 13.03 8.42
C ASP A 15 12.34 12.07 8.08
N PHE A 16 12.14 11.14 7.14
CA PHE A 16 13.06 10.01 6.94
C PHE A 16 14.46 10.43 6.50
N ASP A 17 14.59 11.45 5.64
CA ASP A 17 15.91 11.98 5.26
C ASP A 17 16.64 12.58 6.46
N ASP A 18 15.95 13.38 7.28
CA ASP A 18 16.55 14.02 8.46
C ASP A 18 16.96 13.00 9.52
N ILE A 19 16.28 11.85 9.55
CA ILE A 19 16.60 10.73 10.44
C ILE A 19 17.81 9.95 9.94
N ALA A 20 17.91 9.73 8.63
CA ALA A 20 19.02 9.02 8.00
C ALA A 20 20.29 9.89 7.93
N GLU A 21 20.15 11.22 7.91
CA GLU A 21 21.27 12.15 7.81
C GLU A 21 22.30 11.92 8.94
N GLY A 22 23.57 11.78 8.55
CA GLY A 22 24.68 11.56 9.48
C GLY A 22 24.82 10.11 9.99
N HIS A 23 24.04 9.15 9.46
CA HIS A 23 24.15 7.73 9.78
C HIS A 23 24.64 6.91 8.57
N GLU A 24 25.75 6.17 8.74
CA GLU A 24 26.30 5.25 7.71
C GLU A 24 25.81 3.80 7.89
N SER A 25 24.74 3.58 8.65
CA SER A 25 24.23 2.26 8.98
C SER A 25 23.36 1.64 7.87
N VAL A 26 23.22 0.32 7.89
CA VAL A 26 22.35 -0.41 6.94
C VAL A 26 20.89 0.04 7.06
N TRP A 27 20.40 0.34 8.27
CA TRP A 27 19.02 0.80 8.46
C TRP A 27 18.78 2.20 7.88
N ALA A 28 19.78 3.08 7.84
CA ALA A 28 19.64 4.42 7.26
C ALA A 28 19.40 4.34 5.74
N ALA A 29 20.15 3.50 5.03
CA ALA A 29 19.93 3.24 3.62
C ALA A 29 18.54 2.62 3.34
N ARG A 30 18.09 1.67 4.17
CA ARG A 30 16.74 1.08 4.05
C ARG A 30 15.63 2.09 4.34
N LEU A 31 15.86 3.02 5.28
CA LEU A 31 14.91 4.10 5.58
C LEU A 31 14.74 5.04 4.37
N LEU A 32 15.83 5.38 3.69
CA LEU A 32 15.78 6.14 2.43
C LEU A 32 15.07 5.38 1.30
N GLN A 33 15.06 4.06 1.30
CA GLN A 33 14.29 3.27 0.34
C GLN A 33 12.79 3.25 0.66
N ALA A 34 12.41 3.42 1.93
CA ALA A 34 11.01 3.46 2.38
C ALA A 34 10.37 4.86 2.27
N ARG A 35 11.14 5.91 2.01
CA ARG A 35 10.64 7.30 1.92
C ARG A 35 10.01 7.60 0.56
N PHE A 36 9.10 8.58 0.52
CA PHE A 36 8.76 9.25 -0.75
C PHE A 36 9.80 10.35 -1.03
N PRO A 37 10.23 10.54 -2.29
CA PRO A 37 11.26 11.52 -2.61
C PRO A 37 10.76 12.93 -2.40
N ARG A 38 11.57 13.78 -1.75
CA ARG A 38 11.23 15.17 -1.39
C ARG A 38 11.11 16.11 -2.59
N THR A 39 11.79 15.81 -3.70
CA THR A 39 11.81 16.68 -4.87
C THR A 39 11.38 15.95 -6.15
N PRO A 40 10.80 16.69 -7.13
CA PRO A 40 10.36 16.13 -8.40
C PRO A 40 11.41 15.28 -9.13
N GLN A 41 12.69 15.69 -9.06
CA GLN A 41 13.79 15.12 -9.84
C GLN A 41 14.81 14.37 -8.97
N ASP A 42 14.43 13.98 -7.75
CA ASP A 42 15.29 13.16 -6.88
C ASP A 42 15.67 11.86 -7.62
N PRO A 43 16.97 11.54 -7.78
CA PRO A 43 17.40 10.31 -8.44
C PRO A 43 17.06 9.06 -7.62
N GLU A 44 16.91 9.18 -6.30
CA GLU A 44 16.50 8.09 -5.43
C GLU A 44 14.97 8.11 -5.28
N ARG A 45 14.29 7.24 -6.03
CA ARG A 45 12.82 7.24 -6.09
C ARG A 45 12.13 6.64 -4.87
N GLY A 46 12.87 5.95 -3.99
CA GLY A 46 12.35 5.36 -2.76
C GLY A 46 11.04 4.57 -2.96
N ALA A 47 10.03 4.90 -2.18
CA ALA A 47 8.69 4.31 -2.21
C ALA A 47 7.95 4.48 -3.55
N LEU A 48 8.33 5.45 -4.40
CA LEU A 48 7.78 5.55 -5.76
C LEU A 48 8.40 4.50 -6.70
N GLY A 49 9.64 4.12 -6.45
CA GLY A 49 10.32 3.04 -7.19
C GLY A 49 9.82 1.67 -6.76
N THR A 50 9.64 1.43 -5.46
CA THR A 50 8.99 0.22 -4.92
C THR A 50 8.51 0.45 -3.50
N LEU A 51 7.32 -0.04 -3.16
CA LEU A 51 6.72 0.05 -1.83
C LEU A 51 7.21 -1.05 -0.89
N VAL A 52 7.98 -2.04 -1.37
CA VAL A 52 8.40 -3.19 -0.55
C VAL A 52 9.07 -2.76 0.76
N PRO A 53 10.07 -1.87 0.80
CA PRO A 53 10.68 -1.43 2.05
C PRO A 53 9.71 -0.70 2.98
N LEU A 54 8.75 0.04 2.42
CA LEU A 54 7.71 0.71 3.18
C LEU A 54 6.74 -0.30 3.82
N TYR A 55 6.34 -1.34 3.09
CA TYR A 55 5.48 -2.41 3.64
C TYR A 55 6.19 -3.25 4.70
N GLU A 56 7.47 -3.59 4.51
CA GLU A 56 8.27 -4.23 5.54
C GLU A 56 8.28 -3.40 6.83
N LEU A 57 8.49 -2.08 6.71
CA LEU A 57 8.46 -1.16 7.84
C LEU A 57 7.06 -1.06 8.48
N MET A 58 5.99 -0.94 7.70
CA MET A 58 4.62 -0.86 8.22
C MET A 58 4.22 -2.13 8.98
N LEU A 59 4.61 -3.31 8.49
CA LEU A 59 4.38 -4.59 9.17
C LEU A 59 5.16 -4.66 10.50
N GLU A 60 6.43 -4.23 10.51
CA GLU A 60 7.22 -4.15 11.76
C GLU A 60 6.59 -3.17 12.76
N VAL A 61 6.16 -1.98 12.30
CA VAL A 61 5.51 -0.97 13.14
C VAL A 61 4.20 -1.50 13.71
N LEU A 62 3.39 -2.21 12.92
CA LEU A 62 2.12 -2.79 13.35
C LEU A 62 2.32 -3.71 14.58
N ASP A 63 3.29 -4.62 14.50
CA ASP A 63 3.61 -5.57 15.57
C ASP A 63 4.17 -4.86 16.82
N LEU A 64 5.01 -3.85 16.62
CA LEU A 64 5.55 -3.04 17.71
C LEU A 64 4.47 -2.23 18.43
N ARG A 65 3.53 -1.62 17.69
CA ARG A 65 2.40 -0.85 18.27
C ARG A 65 1.46 -1.77 19.04
N ALA A 66 1.22 -2.99 18.55
CA ALA A 66 0.41 -3.98 19.27
C ALA A 66 1.10 -4.44 20.57
N THR A 67 2.39 -4.73 20.53
CA THR A 67 3.20 -5.10 21.70
C THR A 67 3.21 -3.98 22.75
N ARG A 68 3.18 -2.72 22.31
CA ARG A 68 3.11 -1.54 23.20
C ARG A 68 1.71 -1.22 23.70
N HIS A 69 0.70 -2.01 23.34
CA HIS A 69 -0.71 -1.78 23.68
C HIS A 69 -1.21 -0.41 23.20
N GLU A 70 -0.91 -0.06 21.95
CA GLU A 70 -1.30 1.20 21.32
C GLU A 70 -2.40 0.95 20.26
N PRO A 71 -3.64 0.60 20.66
CA PRO A 71 -4.68 0.09 19.75
C PRO A 71 -5.08 1.08 18.66
N LEU A 72 -5.10 2.39 18.97
CA LEU A 72 -5.35 3.42 17.96
C LEU A 72 -4.30 3.37 16.85
N GLN A 73 -3.03 3.18 17.19
CA GLN A 73 -1.94 3.13 16.22
C GLN A 73 -1.97 1.85 15.40
N VAL A 74 -2.39 0.72 15.99
CA VAL A 74 -2.64 -0.52 15.22
C VAL A 74 -3.69 -0.27 14.12
N VAL A 75 -4.79 0.41 14.44
CA VAL A 75 -5.85 0.75 13.47
C VAL A 75 -5.33 1.72 12.40
N VAL A 76 -4.56 2.73 12.79
CA VAL A 76 -3.96 3.69 11.84
C VAL A 76 -3.00 2.99 10.90
N THR A 77 -2.10 2.15 11.39
CA THR A 77 -1.15 1.39 10.55
C THR A 77 -1.87 0.40 9.64
N ALA A 78 -2.88 -0.32 10.14
CA ALA A 78 -3.72 -1.20 9.31
C ALA A 78 -4.40 -0.41 8.17
N HIS A 79 -4.88 0.80 8.45
CA HIS A 79 -5.43 1.67 7.41
C HIS A 79 -4.37 2.11 6.38
N LEU A 80 -3.19 2.55 6.83
CA LEU A 80 -2.09 2.97 5.94
C LEU A 80 -1.63 1.84 5.01
N ILE A 81 -1.55 0.61 5.53
CA ILE A 81 -1.31 -0.60 4.72
C ILE A 81 -2.32 -0.69 3.57
N GLY A 82 -3.58 -0.34 3.81
CA GLY A 82 -4.64 -0.35 2.80
C GLY A 82 -4.49 0.73 1.74
N GLU A 83 -4.01 1.94 2.09
CA GLU A 83 -3.95 3.10 1.19
C GLU A 83 -3.13 2.85 -0.09
N TYR A 84 -2.05 2.07 0.00
CA TYR A 84 -1.13 1.81 -1.12
C TYR A 84 -1.21 0.39 -1.69
N LEU A 85 -2.14 -0.44 -1.20
CA LEU A 85 -2.11 -1.88 -1.47
C LEU A 85 -2.39 -2.17 -2.96
N VAL A 86 -3.20 -1.35 -3.62
CA VAL A 86 -3.42 -1.46 -5.07
C VAL A 86 -2.15 -1.06 -5.84
N GLN A 87 -1.46 0.02 -5.46
CA GLN A 87 -0.18 0.39 -6.08
C GLN A 87 0.84 -0.75 -5.93
N LEU A 88 0.91 -1.40 -4.76
CA LEU A 88 1.78 -2.55 -4.53
C LEU A 88 1.47 -3.71 -5.49
N ALA A 89 0.20 -4.01 -5.75
CA ALA A 89 -0.19 -5.01 -6.76
C ALA A 89 0.30 -4.62 -8.17
N MET A 90 0.11 -3.34 -8.52
CA MET A 90 0.44 -2.76 -9.81
C MET A 90 1.94 -2.67 -10.09
N GLU A 91 2.81 -2.71 -9.07
CA GLU A 91 4.28 -2.67 -9.26
C GLU A 91 4.76 -3.75 -10.23
N SER A 92 4.16 -4.95 -10.16
CA SER A 92 4.49 -6.06 -11.07
C SER A 92 4.17 -5.76 -12.55
N TRP A 93 3.26 -4.81 -12.81
CA TRP A 93 2.84 -4.41 -14.15
C TRP A 93 3.57 -3.15 -14.62
N LEU A 94 3.63 -2.13 -13.77
CA LEU A 94 4.23 -0.82 -14.09
C LEU A 94 5.76 -0.83 -13.97
N GLY A 95 6.33 -1.73 -13.17
CA GLY A 95 7.73 -1.71 -12.77
C GLY A 95 8.06 -0.66 -11.69
N HIS A 96 7.06 0.05 -11.19
CA HIS A 96 7.17 1.08 -10.16
C HIS A 96 5.84 1.29 -9.43
N ALA A 97 5.85 2.04 -8.33
CA ALA A 97 4.69 2.25 -7.46
C ALA A 97 3.87 3.51 -7.80
N GLY A 98 3.66 3.77 -9.10
CA GLY A 98 3.01 5.01 -9.56
C GLY A 98 3.91 6.25 -9.62
N ASP A 99 5.23 6.08 -9.77
CA ASP A 99 6.19 7.17 -9.95
C ASP A 99 5.79 8.14 -11.08
N PRO A 100 5.45 9.41 -10.78
CA PRO A 100 5.14 10.44 -11.77
C PRO A 100 6.23 10.70 -12.81
N GLN A 101 7.50 10.35 -12.56
CA GLN A 101 8.55 10.44 -13.60
C GLN A 101 8.40 9.40 -14.72
N LEU A 102 7.70 8.29 -14.43
CA LEU A 102 7.59 7.14 -15.33
C LEU A 102 6.17 6.93 -15.87
N MET A 103 5.19 7.71 -15.38
CA MET A 103 3.80 7.55 -15.78
C MET A 103 3.60 7.75 -17.29
N ASP A 104 4.31 8.68 -17.93
CA ASP A 104 4.16 8.96 -19.36
C ASP A 104 4.53 7.79 -20.28
N THR A 105 5.39 6.90 -19.80
CA THR A 105 5.80 5.68 -20.50
C THR A 105 5.04 4.44 -20.04
N SER A 106 4.39 4.51 -18.87
CA SER A 106 3.77 3.34 -18.23
C SER A 106 2.26 3.25 -18.45
N VAL A 107 1.60 4.36 -18.80
CA VAL A 107 0.17 4.39 -19.12
C VAL A 107 -0.08 5.16 -20.42
N GLY A 108 -1.26 5.00 -21.00
CA GLY A 108 -1.59 5.65 -22.27
C GLY A 108 -3.07 5.81 -22.57
N GLU A 109 -3.33 6.20 -23.82
CA GLU A 109 -4.67 6.38 -24.39
C GLU A 109 -5.56 7.32 -23.57
N LYS A 110 -6.55 6.77 -22.87
CA LYS A 110 -7.58 7.52 -22.15
C LYS A 110 -7.10 8.01 -20.78
N TRP A 111 -5.95 7.54 -20.29
CA TRP A 111 -5.45 7.88 -18.95
C TRP A 111 -5.29 9.39 -18.77
N GLY A 112 -5.93 9.96 -17.75
CA GLY A 112 -5.85 11.40 -17.45
C GLY A 112 -6.48 12.33 -18.51
N THR A 113 -7.16 11.79 -19.52
CA THR A 113 -7.87 12.58 -20.54
C THR A 113 -9.29 12.95 -20.09
N ASP A 114 -9.96 13.82 -20.83
CA ASP A 114 -11.38 14.14 -20.63
C ASP A 114 -12.33 13.21 -21.42
N ASP A 115 -11.81 12.11 -21.98
CA ASP A 115 -12.62 11.14 -22.73
C ASP A 115 -13.67 10.48 -21.81
N ARG A 116 -14.94 10.71 -22.15
CA ARG A 116 -16.10 10.18 -21.41
C ARG A 116 -16.34 8.69 -21.64
N SER A 117 -15.66 8.07 -22.60
CA SER A 117 -15.65 6.62 -22.77
C SER A 117 -14.79 5.92 -21.71
N CYS A 118 -13.96 6.66 -20.98
CA CYS A 118 -13.24 6.15 -19.82
C CYS A 118 -14.18 6.07 -18.61
N PRO A 119 -14.25 4.92 -17.90
CA PRO A 119 -15.09 4.77 -16.72
C PRO A 119 -14.63 5.60 -15.53
N HIS A 120 -13.36 6.04 -15.51
CA HIS A 120 -12.85 6.88 -14.41
C HIS A 120 -13.76 8.09 -14.20
N PRO A 121 -14.31 8.33 -13.00
CA PRO A 121 -15.06 9.53 -12.68
C PRO A 121 -14.15 10.77 -12.77
N SER A 122 -14.75 11.96 -12.79
CA SER A 122 -14.03 13.23 -12.98
C SER A 122 -12.88 13.43 -11.98
N ALA A 123 -13.07 13.03 -10.71
CA ALA A 123 -12.05 13.09 -9.69
C ALA A 123 -10.84 12.17 -9.97
N LEU A 124 -11.09 10.96 -10.48
CA LEU A 124 -10.01 10.03 -10.84
C LEU A 124 -9.32 10.44 -12.14
N ARG A 125 -10.04 10.98 -13.13
CA ARG A 125 -9.41 11.57 -14.33
C ARG A 125 -8.50 12.73 -13.98
N ALA A 126 -8.91 13.59 -13.05
CA ALA A 126 -8.06 14.68 -12.56
C ALA A 126 -6.83 14.15 -11.81
N THR A 127 -6.97 13.08 -11.02
CA THR A 127 -5.87 12.42 -10.31
C THR A 127 -4.87 11.80 -11.28
N ALA A 128 -5.36 11.02 -12.25
CA ALA A 128 -4.58 10.44 -13.34
C ALA A 128 -3.88 11.50 -14.19
N LYS A 129 -4.53 12.63 -14.47
CA LYS A 129 -3.90 13.76 -15.17
C LYS A 129 -2.77 14.39 -14.34
N ARG A 130 -2.96 14.52 -13.03
CA ARG A 130 -1.94 15.07 -12.13
C ARG A 130 -0.72 14.16 -12.04
N SER A 131 -0.88 12.84 -12.05
CA SER A 131 0.25 11.91 -12.01
C SER A 131 1.21 12.09 -13.19
N MET A 132 0.69 12.46 -14.36
CA MET A 132 1.48 12.74 -15.58
C MET A 132 2.28 14.04 -15.52
N HIS A 133 1.91 14.96 -14.61
CA HIS A 133 2.45 16.32 -14.57
C HIS A 133 3.11 16.68 -13.24
N ALA A 134 3.03 15.81 -12.23
CA ALA A 134 3.50 16.10 -10.88
C ALA A 134 5.00 16.47 -10.86
N CYS A 135 5.83 15.80 -11.68
CA CYS A 135 7.26 16.09 -11.77
C CYS A 135 7.63 17.30 -12.65
N SER A 136 6.67 17.89 -13.37
CA SER A 136 6.87 19.08 -14.20
C SER A 136 6.57 20.40 -13.47
N GLY A 137 5.96 20.32 -12.27
CA GLY A 137 5.61 21.46 -11.44
C GLY A 137 6.74 21.94 -10.53
N ASP A 138 6.43 22.94 -9.70
CA ASP A 138 7.29 23.33 -8.59
C ASP A 138 7.18 22.35 -7.41
N ILE A 139 8.05 22.52 -6.41
CA ILE A 139 8.08 21.65 -5.22
C ILE A 139 6.73 21.68 -4.49
N VAL A 140 6.06 22.84 -4.42
CA VAL A 140 4.77 22.98 -3.74
C VAL A 140 3.69 22.13 -4.40
N ALA A 141 3.60 22.18 -5.73
CA ALA A 141 2.65 21.37 -6.50
C ALA A 141 2.95 19.88 -6.40
N TYR A 142 4.23 19.51 -6.37
CA TYR A 142 4.67 18.13 -6.21
C TYR A 142 4.37 17.57 -4.82
N THR A 143 4.66 18.31 -3.75
CA THR A 143 4.27 17.93 -2.38
C THR A 143 2.75 17.77 -2.30
N ALA A 144 1.99 18.73 -2.83
CA ALA A 144 0.52 18.62 -2.87
C ALA A 144 0.02 17.41 -3.66
N TYR A 145 0.77 16.94 -4.67
CA TYR A 145 0.47 15.69 -5.38
C TYR A 145 0.66 14.47 -4.47
N LEU A 146 1.82 14.36 -3.81
CA LEU A 146 2.11 13.25 -2.91
C LEU A 146 1.07 13.18 -1.77
N ASP A 147 0.76 14.30 -1.13
CA ASP A 147 -0.13 14.36 0.04
C ASP A 147 -1.58 13.97 -0.28
N ARG A 148 -2.07 14.32 -1.47
CA ARG A 148 -3.53 14.34 -1.75
C ARG A 148 -3.96 13.44 -2.90
N PHE A 149 -3.04 13.05 -3.77
CA PHE A 149 -3.37 12.43 -5.05
C PHE A 149 -2.63 11.10 -5.28
N HIS A 150 -1.40 10.95 -4.78
CA HIS A 150 -0.61 9.74 -5.05
C HIS A 150 -1.27 8.46 -4.51
N SER A 151 -1.74 8.46 -3.25
CA SER A 151 -2.49 7.32 -2.69
C SER A 151 -3.79 7.03 -3.43
N ARG A 152 -4.47 8.07 -3.92
CA ARG A 152 -5.72 7.95 -4.72
C ARG A 152 -5.49 7.38 -6.12
N LEU A 153 -4.25 7.33 -6.60
CA LEU A 153 -3.92 6.72 -7.88
C LEU A 153 -4.28 5.24 -7.90
N GLY A 154 -4.22 4.57 -6.75
CA GLY A 154 -4.66 3.19 -6.58
C GLY A 154 -6.08 2.94 -7.09
N GLU A 155 -7.02 3.86 -6.86
CA GLU A 155 -8.40 3.71 -7.37
C GLU A 155 -8.48 3.78 -8.90
N ALA A 156 -7.69 4.66 -9.52
CA ALA A 156 -7.63 4.76 -10.97
C ALA A 156 -7.01 3.49 -11.57
N PHE A 157 -5.93 2.98 -10.96
CA PHE A 157 -5.33 1.72 -11.37
C PHE A 157 -6.27 0.53 -11.17
N ALA A 158 -7.03 0.50 -10.07
CA ALA A 158 -7.95 -0.59 -9.78
C ALA A 158 -8.97 -0.78 -10.92
N ILE A 159 -9.57 0.30 -11.41
CA ILE A 159 -10.52 0.26 -12.53
C ILE A 159 -9.86 -0.24 -13.83
N CYS A 160 -8.58 0.06 -14.05
CA CYS A 160 -7.86 -0.40 -15.24
C CYS A 160 -7.49 -1.89 -15.14
N ALA A 161 -6.94 -2.32 -14.02
CA ALA A 161 -6.56 -3.71 -13.77
C ALA A 161 -7.77 -4.64 -13.69
N MET A 162 -8.86 -4.18 -13.05
CA MET A 162 -10.13 -4.89 -13.00
C MET A 162 -10.97 -4.54 -14.23
N ASN A 163 -10.91 -5.35 -15.28
CA ASN A 163 -11.61 -5.06 -16.53
C ASN A 163 -12.33 -6.29 -17.09
N HIS A 164 -13.22 -6.06 -18.06
CA HIS A 164 -14.10 -7.12 -18.58
C HIS A 164 -13.37 -8.15 -19.47
N GLU A 165 -12.10 -7.94 -19.81
CA GLU A 165 -11.30 -8.93 -20.54
C GLU A 165 -10.66 -9.96 -19.60
N THR A 166 -10.47 -9.63 -18.31
CA THR A 166 -9.82 -10.53 -17.34
C THR A 166 -10.81 -11.42 -16.60
N THR A 167 -12.06 -10.97 -16.40
CA THR A 167 -13.05 -11.73 -15.61
C THR A 167 -14.45 -11.64 -16.20
N GLY A 168 -15.23 -12.72 -16.05
CA GLY A 168 -16.65 -12.75 -16.36
C GLY A 168 -17.52 -12.24 -15.18
N PRO A 169 -18.80 -11.91 -15.44
CA PRO A 169 -19.74 -11.50 -14.39
C PRO A 169 -19.92 -12.57 -13.31
N GLY A 170 -19.64 -12.21 -12.06
CA GLY A 170 -19.85 -13.09 -10.90
C GLY A 170 -18.81 -14.21 -10.73
N ASP A 171 -17.71 -14.18 -11.47
CA ASP A 171 -16.56 -15.09 -11.27
C ASP A 171 -15.75 -14.70 -10.02
N ARG A 172 -15.67 -13.40 -9.74
CA ARG A 172 -14.86 -12.80 -8.66
C ARG A 172 -15.68 -11.79 -7.85
N PRO A 173 -15.23 -11.41 -6.65
CA PRO A 173 -15.88 -10.40 -5.84
C PRO A 173 -16.05 -9.07 -6.58
N ASP A 174 -17.25 -8.49 -6.47
CA ASP A 174 -17.54 -7.13 -6.95
C ASP A 174 -17.11 -6.11 -5.88
N VAL A 175 -16.06 -5.35 -6.20
CA VAL A 175 -15.32 -4.50 -5.23
C VAL A 175 -15.01 -3.12 -5.81
N GLY A 176 -15.76 -2.72 -6.83
CA GLY A 176 -15.60 -1.41 -7.47
C GLY A 176 -15.92 -1.42 -8.95
N GLU A 177 -15.79 -0.24 -9.56
CA GLU A 177 -15.96 -0.08 -11.00
C GLU A 177 -14.89 -0.87 -11.76
N THR A 178 -15.27 -1.39 -12.93
CA THR A 178 -14.38 -2.12 -13.83
C THR A 178 -14.46 -1.55 -15.23
N CYS A 179 -13.37 -1.65 -16.01
CA CYS A 179 -13.34 -1.08 -17.35
C CYS A 179 -13.98 -2.01 -18.39
N PRO A 180 -15.06 -1.59 -19.09
CA PRO A 180 -15.66 -2.40 -20.15
C PRO A 180 -14.84 -2.37 -21.46
N HIS A 181 -14.00 -1.35 -21.63
CA HIS A 181 -13.20 -1.11 -22.83
C HIS A 181 -11.77 -0.71 -22.38
N PRO A 182 -10.98 -1.68 -21.89
CA PRO A 182 -9.64 -1.39 -21.36
C PRO A 182 -8.72 -0.83 -22.45
N CYS A 183 -7.80 0.03 -22.03
CA CYS A 183 -6.76 0.57 -22.90
C CYS A 183 -5.71 -0.52 -23.21
N SER A 184 -5.04 -0.40 -24.35
CA SER A 184 -3.96 -1.32 -24.75
C SER A 184 -2.84 -1.47 -23.72
N TRP A 185 -2.47 -0.41 -23.00
CA TRP A 185 -1.39 -0.47 -22.01
C TRP A 185 -1.65 -1.44 -20.83
N ILE A 186 -2.92 -1.75 -20.53
CA ILE A 186 -3.28 -2.73 -19.48
C ILE A 186 -3.69 -4.08 -20.08
N THR A 187 -3.82 -4.18 -21.40
CA THR A 187 -4.11 -5.44 -22.11
C THR A 187 -2.89 -6.04 -22.80
N ASP A 188 -1.78 -5.32 -22.87
CA ASP A 188 -0.52 -5.77 -23.44
C ASP A 188 0.15 -6.81 -22.53
N GLY A 189 -0.18 -8.09 -22.75
CA GLY A 189 0.38 -9.21 -22.00
C GLY A 189 -0.51 -10.45 -22.00
N GLU A 190 0.06 -11.55 -21.53
CA GLU A 190 -0.64 -12.83 -21.42
C GLU A 190 -1.87 -12.71 -20.52
N LEU A 191 -2.99 -13.34 -20.93
CA LEU A 191 -4.25 -13.27 -20.20
C LEU A 191 -4.10 -13.71 -18.75
N GLU A 192 -3.33 -14.76 -18.48
CA GLU A 192 -3.12 -15.29 -17.12
C GLU A 192 -2.43 -14.27 -16.21
N VAL A 193 -1.45 -13.51 -16.72
CA VAL A 193 -0.77 -12.45 -15.95
C VAL A 193 -1.76 -11.33 -15.61
N ARG A 194 -2.62 -10.95 -16.57
CA ARG A 194 -3.65 -9.93 -16.35
C ARG A 194 -4.73 -10.41 -15.37
N ARG A 195 -5.11 -11.70 -15.44
CA ARG A 195 -6.04 -12.34 -14.50
C ARG A 195 -5.46 -12.40 -13.10
N ASP A 196 -4.18 -12.68 -12.95
CA ASP A 196 -3.49 -12.63 -11.66
C ASP A 196 -3.49 -11.21 -11.08
N LEU A 197 -3.14 -10.20 -11.88
CA LEU A 197 -3.18 -8.80 -11.46
C LEU A 197 -4.59 -8.35 -11.03
N ASP A 198 -5.63 -8.66 -11.81
CA ASP A 198 -7.03 -8.39 -11.43
C ASP A 198 -7.35 -9.02 -10.06
N ALA A 199 -6.93 -10.27 -9.82
CA ALA A 199 -7.20 -10.95 -8.55
C ALA A 199 -6.49 -10.26 -7.38
N ARG A 200 -5.22 -9.89 -7.52
CA ARG A 200 -4.46 -9.19 -6.47
C ARG A 200 -5.04 -7.81 -6.17
N VAL A 201 -5.46 -7.08 -7.20
CA VAL A 201 -6.14 -5.78 -7.04
C VAL A 201 -7.51 -5.95 -6.35
N ARG A 202 -8.29 -6.97 -6.70
CA ARG A 202 -9.57 -7.24 -6.02
C ARG A 202 -9.38 -7.54 -4.56
N LEU A 203 -8.40 -8.39 -4.23
CA LEU A 203 -8.05 -8.70 -2.86
C LEU A 203 -7.67 -7.43 -2.08
N ALA A 204 -6.92 -6.52 -2.72
CA ALA A 204 -6.58 -5.23 -2.14
C ALA A 204 -7.79 -4.34 -1.87
N LYS A 205 -8.70 -4.22 -2.84
CA LYS A 205 -9.98 -3.51 -2.69
C LYS A 205 -10.84 -4.12 -1.57
N MET A 206 -10.91 -5.46 -1.47
CA MET A 206 -11.63 -6.13 -0.38
C MET A 206 -11.08 -5.75 1.00
N TYR A 207 -9.76 -5.61 1.14
CA TYR A 207 -9.14 -5.18 2.39
C TYR A 207 -9.41 -3.70 2.69
N GLN A 208 -9.27 -2.83 1.68
CA GLN A 208 -9.58 -1.38 1.81
C GLN A 208 -11.02 -1.14 2.29
N ASP A 209 -11.98 -1.94 1.80
CA ASP A 209 -13.40 -1.84 2.15
C ASP A 209 -13.79 -2.69 3.38
N SER A 210 -12.81 -3.13 4.17
CA SER A 210 -13.02 -4.07 5.26
C SER A 210 -13.30 -3.39 6.61
N ALA A 211 -13.84 -4.17 7.56
CA ALA A 211 -14.24 -3.66 8.88
C ALA A 211 -13.05 -3.07 9.66
N VAL A 212 -11.88 -3.72 9.61
CA VAL A 212 -10.68 -3.23 10.33
C VAL A 212 -10.19 -1.88 9.80
N VAL A 213 -10.26 -1.65 8.48
CA VAL A 213 -9.88 -0.37 7.86
C VAL A 213 -10.90 0.72 8.17
N ALA A 214 -12.19 0.34 8.24
CA ALA A 214 -13.27 1.24 8.60
C ALA A 214 -13.17 1.75 10.05
N LEU A 215 -12.51 1.02 10.97
CA LEU A 215 -12.28 1.46 12.36
C LEU A 215 -11.60 2.83 12.45
N ARG A 216 -10.74 3.22 11.50
CA ARG A 216 -10.15 4.58 11.45
C ARG A 216 -11.24 5.66 11.33
N HIS A 217 -12.32 5.35 10.64
CA HIS A 217 -13.38 6.28 10.30
C HIS A 217 -14.52 6.33 11.32
N TYR A 218 -14.56 5.47 12.35
CA TYR A 218 -15.65 5.41 13.35
C TYR A 218 -15.72 6.60 14.34
N ALA A 219 -15.29 7.78 13.90
CA ALA A 219 -15.59 9.07 14.52
C ALA A 219 -16.50 10.00 13.69
N PRO A 220 -17.64 9.59 13.08
CA PRO A 220 -18.61 10.54 12.56
C PRO A 220 -19.99 10.29 13.18
N VAL A 221 -20.37 11.15 14.13
CA VAL A 221 -21.73 11.35 14.65
C VAL A 221 -22.28 10.22 15.56
N GLY A 222 -22.11 10.36 16.89
CA GLY A 222 -23.02 9.66 17.83
C GLY A 222 -22.52 9.43 19.25
N HIS A 223 -21.30 8.91 19.44
CA HIS A 223 -20.70 8.73 20.76
C HIS A 223 -19.21 9.08 20.69
N PHE A 224 -18.90 10.33 21.02
CA PHE A 224 -17.55 10.88 21.05
C PHE A 224 -16.65 10.09 22.04
N PHE A 225 -15.39 9.84 21.63
CA PHE A 225 -14.23 9.35 22.43
C PHE A 225 -13.88 7.85 22.47
N GLY A 226 -14.49 6.97 21.68
CA GLY A 226 -14.05 5.57 21.64
C GLY A 226 -12.75 5.37 20.85
N VAL A 227 -11.60 5.24 21.51
CA VAL A 227 -10.47 4.50 20.92
C VAL A 227 -10.93 3.04 20.80
N PRO A 228 -10.82 2.38 19.62
CA PRO A 228 -11.22 0.99 19.48
C PRO A 228 -10.51 0.13 20.53
N SER A 229 -11.28 -0.64 21.28
CA SER A 229 -10.75 -1.64 22.20
C SER A 229 -10.04 -2.75 21.43
N THR A 230 -9.15 -3.48 22.10
CA THR A 230 -8.47 -4.65 21.51
C THR A 230 -9.48 -5.71 21.03
N THR A 231 -10.61 -5.86 21.73
CA THR A 231 -11.70 -6.75 21.31
C THR A 231 -12.36 -6.26 20.03
N GLU A 232 -12.72 -4.98 19.92
CA GLU A 232 -13.32 -4.43 18.70
C GLU A 232 -12.38 -4.57 17.49
N ILE A 233 -11.08 -4.35 17.69
CA ILE A 233 -10.07 -4.56 16.63
C ILE A 233 -10.00 -6.04 16.24
N SER A 234 -9.98 -6.94 17.22
CA SER A 234 -9.90 -8.39 16.97
C SER A 234 -11.14 -8.91 16.23
N ASP A 235 -12.33 -8.47 16.61
CA ASP A 235 -13.59 -8.86 15.96
C ASP A 235 -13.68 -8.31 14.54
N ALA A 236 -13.25 -7.05 14.33
CA ALA A 236 -13.15 -6.46 13.01
C ALA A 236 -12.13 -7.19 12.13
N TRP A 237 -10.96 -7.54 12.67
CA TRP A 237 -9.95 -8.31 11.95
C TRP A 237 -10.45 -9.71 11.60
N LEU A 238 -11.08 -10.43 12.53
CA LEU A 238 -11.61 -11.76 12.27
C LEU A 238 -12.65 -11.73 11.15
N THR A 239 -13.55 -10.74 11.17
CA THR A 239 -14.55 -10.54 10.10
C THR A 239 -13.88 -10.22 8.77
N THR A 240 -12.88 -9.34 8.77
CA THR A 240 -12.06 -9.02 7.59
C THR A 240 -11.38 -10.28 7.05
N TRP A 241 -10.65 -11.02 7.88
CA TRP A 241 -9.90 -12.21 7.49
C TRP A 241 -10.79 -13.32 6.95
N GLN A 242 -11.93 -13.58 7.59
CA GLN A 242 -12.93 -14.55 7.11
C GLN A 242 -13.45 -14.17 5.73
N ARG A 243 -13.62 -12.88 5.42
CA ARG A 243 -14.04 -12.43 4.09
C ARG A 243 -12.92 -12.58 3.07
N LEU A 244 -11.70 -12.18 3.42
CA LEU A 244 -10.54 -12.23 2.52
C LEU A 244 -10.14 -13.67 2.15
N SER A 245 -10.25 -14.60 3.10
CA SER A 245 -9.86 -16.01 2.93
C SER A 245 -10.93 -16.90 2.30
N GLN A 246 -12.08 -16.34 1.87
CA GLN A 246 -13.11 -17.10 1.17
C GLN A 246 -12.67 -17.48 -0.24
N GLN A 247 -12.84 -18.75 -0.59
CA GLN A 247 -12.61 -19.21 -1.96
C GLN A 247 -13.55 -18.52 -2.93
N TRP A 248 -12.99 -17.95 -4.00
CA TRP A 248 -13.77 -17.33 -5.08
C TRP A 248 -14.29 -18.39 -6.04
N ARG A 249 -15.35 -18.04 -6.78
CA ARG A 249 -16.06 -18.97 -7.67
C ARG A 249 -15.15 -19.56 -8.75
N ASP A 250 -14.22 -18.77 -9.26
CA ASP A 250 -13.28 -19.18 -10.30
C ASP A 250 -12.00 -19.86 -9.78
N GLY A 251 -11.88 -20.07 -8.47
CA GLY A 251 -10.70 -20.71 -7.90
C GLY A 251 -9.54 -19.77 -7.59
N SER A 252 -9.55 -18.51 -8.04
CA SER A 252 -8.33 -17.71 -8.13
C SER A 252 -8.11 -16.70 -6.99
N ASN A 253 -8.51 -17.03 -5.75
CA ASN A 253 -8.19 -16.15 -4.62
C ASN A 253 -6.67 -16.19 -4.35
N PRO A 254 -5.95 -15.05 -4.45
CA PRO A 254 -4.49 -15.03 -4.28
C PRO A 254 -4.02 -15.50 -2.90
N LEU A 255 -4.83 -15.35 -1.84
CA LEU A 255 -4.49 -15.82 -0.49
C LEU A 255 -4.44 -17.34 -0.36
N LEU A 256 -5.10 -18.05 -1.27
CA LEU A 256 -5.24 -19.51 -1.23
C LEU A 256 -4.34 -20.21 -2.25
N ALA A 257 -3.52 -19.45 -2.98
CA ALA A 257 -2.65 -20.00 -4.01
C ALA A 257 -1.47 -20.78 -3.40
N GLU A 258 -1.25 -22.01 -3.86
CA GLU A 258 -0.25 -22.95 -3.31
C GLU A 258 1.19 -22.42 -3.36
N HIS A 259 1.50 -21.53 -4.30
CA HIS A 259 2.84 -21.01 -4.54
C HIS A 259 3.19 -19.79 -3.68
N MET A 260 2.22 -19.21 -2.95
CA MET A 260 2.48 -18.05 -2.11
C MET A 260 3.11 -18.47 -0.78
N PRO A 261 4.39 -18.13 -0.52
CA PRO A 261 5.01 -18.40 0.77
C PRO A 261 4.46 -17.37 1.75
N ALA A 262 3.34 -17.70 2.38
CA ALA A 262 2.98 -17.09 3.63
C ALA A 262 3.77 -17.84 4.71
N ALA A 263 4.71 -17.16 5.37
CA ALA A 263 5.13 -17.56 6.70
C ALA A 263 4.44 -16.61 7.68
N PRO A 264 3.12 -16.80 7.96
CA PRO A 264 2.48 -16.03 9.00
C PRO A 264 3.27 -16.25 10.28
N GLU A 265 3.82 -15.19 10.85
CA GLU A 265 4.50 -15.30 12.12
C GLU A 265 3.44 -15.49 13.21
N ALA A 266 3.63 -16.46 14.10
CA ALA A 266 2.67 -16.77 15.17
C ALA A 266 2.42 -15.57 16.12
N THR A 267 3.25 -14.53 16.02
CA THR A 267 3.26 -13.33 16.85
C THR A 267 2.73 -12.08 16.14
N GLU A 268 2.20 -12.20 14.92
CA GLU A 268 1.62 -11.06 14.20
C GLU A 268 0.49 -10.41 15.01
N ALA A 269 0.50 -9.08 15.06
CA ALA A 269 -0.56 -8.27 15.68
C ALA A 269 -1.95 -8.59 15.10
N LEU A 270 -1.99 -8.75 13.78
CA LEU A 270 -3.16 -9.14 13.01
C LEU A 270 -2.79 -10.41 12.23
N PRO A 271 -3.07 -11.61 12.77
CA PRO A 271 -2.61 -12.87 12.19
C PRO A 271 -3.05 -13.02 10.73
N GLY A 272 -2.07 -13.21 9.83
CA GLY A 272 -2.28 -13.30 8.38
C GLY A 272 -2.05 -11.99 7.63
N MET A 273 -1.71 -10.89 8.30
CA MET A 273 -1.49 -9.60 7.64
C MET A 273 -0.31 -9.65 6.66
N SER A 274 0.80 -10.29 7.03
CA SER A 274 1.95 -10.46 6.11
C SER A 274 1.57 -11.31 4.89
N ALA A 275 0.72 -12.32 5.09
CA ALA A 275 0.20 -13.17 4.02
C ALA A 275 -0.69 -12.38 3.06
N LEU A 276 -1.55 -11.49 3.58
CA LEU A 276 -2.35 -10.57 2.77
C LEU A 276 -1.46 -9.65 1.93
N VAL A 277 -0.50 -8.97 2.54
CA VAL A 277 0.43 -8.07 1.84
C VAL A 277 1.20 -8.84 0.78
N SER A 278 1.72 -10.01 1.12
CA SER A 278 2.46 -10.87 0.19
C SER A 278 1.61 -11.29 -1.00
N ALA A 279 0.39 -11.78 -0.75
CA ALA A 279 -0.56 -12.21 -1.78
C ALA A 279 -0.86 -11.09 -2.77
N VAL A 280 -1.07 -9.86 -2.28
CA VAL A 280 -1.32 -8.70 -3.14
C VAL A 280 -0.07 -8.28 -3.92
N ALA A 281 1.12 -8.35 -3.30
CA ALA A 281 2.38 -8.05 -3.96
C ALA A 281 2.79 -9.10 -5.01
N GLY A 282 2.25 -10.31 -4.94
CA GLY A 282 2.70 -11.45 -5.76
C GLY A 282 4.11 -11.96 -5.38
N ARG A 283 4.60 -11.58 -4.19
CA ARG A 283 5.91 -11.96 -3.64
C ARG A 283 5.86 -11.93 -2.12
N THR A 284 6.71 -12.70 -1.46
CA THR A 284 6.81 -12.66 0.00
C THR A 284 7.30 -11.31 0.49
N ILE A 285 6.53 -10.70 1.38
CA ILE A 285 6.84 -9.48 2.14
C ILE A 285 6.44 -9.75 3.59
N GLY A 286 7.43 -9.74 4.49
CA GLY A 286 7.24 -9.93 5.93
C GLY A 286 7.58 -8.67 6.73
N PRO A 287 7.43 -8.71 8.05
CA PRO A 287 7.88 -7.62 8.91
C PRO A 287 9.38 -7.39 8.75
N GLY A 288 9.76 -6.13 8.58
CA GLY A 288 11.15 -5.70 8.53
C GLY A 288 11.86 -5.82 9.88
N THR A 289 13.10 -5.30 9.90
CA THR A 289 13.95 -5.25 11.09
C THR A 289 14.45 -3.85 11.39
N MET A 290 13.98 -2.83 10.66
CA MET A 290 14.55 -1.49 10.67
C MET A 290 14.57 -0.87 12.07
N ILE A 291 13.47 -0.96 12.81
CA ILE A 291 13.39 -0.39 14.17
C ILE A 291 14.19 -1.25 15.15
N ARG A 292 14.19 -2.58 14.98
CA ARG A 292 15.05 -3.48 15.77
C ARG A 292 16.53 -3.17 15.56
N ASP A 293 16.94 -2.91 14.32
CA ASP A 293 18.32 -2.60 13.93
C ASP A 293 18.75 -1.23 14.52
N ILE A 294 17.89 -0.21 14.45
CA ILE A 294 18.12 1.07 15.16
C ILE A 294 18.28 0.83 16.67
N GLY A 295 17.44 -0.03 17.25
CA GLY A 295 17.49 -0.40 18.67
C GLY A 295 18.78 -1.12 19.07
N ALA A 296 19.29 -2.00 18.19
CA ALA A 296 20.55 -2.69 18.39
C ALA A 296 21.74 -1.73 18.38
N ASP A 297 21.77 -0.77 17.43
CA ASP A 297 22.81 0.26 17.38
C ASP A 297 22.78 1.16 18.63
N ILE A 298 21.59 1.55 19.11
CA ILE A 298 21.45 2.32 20.37
C ILE A 298 22.06 1.54 21.53
N ARG A 299 21.75 0.24 21.64
CA ARG A 299 22.24 -0.60 22.73
C ARG A 299 23.77 -0.73 22.67
N ALA A 300 24.31 -0.99 21.49
CA ALA A 300 25.76 -1.10 21.29
C ALA A 300 26.48 0.21 21.64
N ALA A 301 25.92 1.37 21.25
CA ALA A 301 26.48 2.67 21.60
C ALA A 301 26.45 2.97 23.11
N LEU A 302 25.41 2.51 23.82
CA LEU A 302 25.31 2.64 25.28
C LEU A 302 26.26 1.69 26.02
N GLU A 303 26.52 0.49 25.49
CA GLU A 303 27.45 -0.48 26.07
C GLU A 303 28.92 -0.09 25.85
N ALA A 304 29.21 0.73 24.84
CA ALA A 304 30.55 1.22 24.52
C ALA A 304 30.95 2.51 25.29
N ALA A 305 30.01 3.13 26.01
CA ALA A 305 30.20 4.38 26.77
C ALA A 305 30.48 4.12 28.26
#